data_AF-W9ZEU1-F1
#
_entry.id   AF-W9ZEU1-F1
#
_cell.length_a   1.000
_cell.length_b   1.000
_cell.length_c   1.000
_cell.angle_alpha   90.00
_cell.angle_beta   90.00
_cell.angle_gamma   90.00
#
_symmetry.space_group_name_H-M   'P 1'
#
loop_
_entity.id
_entity.type
_entity.pdbx_description
1 polymer ?
#
loop_
_entity_poly.entity_id
_entity_poly.type
_entity_poly.pdbx_seq_one_letter_code
_entity_poly.pdbx_strand_id
1 'polypeptide(L)'
;MLQQVEEDLEHWRAKGPVGKLHNIAKFIRASLQRTEAFEAHAREQEEAEVYKLAEESTVELEIIQDNSTRWNSTYMMIERALLKQSELNSFIKELGLEAVASKKAPTADVLISDDWKVLRRIRHVLEPIYHMTMRTQ
;
A
#
# COMPACT_ATOMS: atom_id res chain seq x y z
N MET A 1 5.81 19.19 16.15
CA MET A 1 4.96 18.68 15.05
C MET A 1 5.72 17.72 14.15
N LEU A 2 6.92 18.06 13.65
CA LEU A 2 7.74 17.13 12.85
C LEU A 2 8.26 15.90 13.64
N GLN A 3 8.69 16.08 14.89
CA GLN A 3 9.13 14.96 15.75
C GLN A 3 8.04 13.91 15.97
N GLN A 4 6.80 14.34 16.29
CA GLN A 4 5.67 13.44 16.48
C GLN A 4 5.37 12.60 15.23
N VAL A 5 5.50 13.19 14.04
CA VAL A 5 5.27 12.46 12.78
C VAL A 5 6.32 11.39 12.57
N GLU A 6 7.59 11.67 12.87
CA GLU A 6 8.66 10.67 12.74
C GLU A 6 8.53 9.56 13.78
N GLU A 7 8.22 9.91 15.03
CA GLU A 7 7.95 8.94 16.10
C GLU A 7 6.79 7.99 15.74
N ASP A 8 5.71 8.53 15.17
CA ASP A 8 4.59 7.73 14.68
C ASP A 8 5.04 6.78 13.55
N LEU A 9 5.85 7.27 12.60
CA LEU A 9 6.37 6.45 11.50
C LEU A 9 7.27 5.32 12.01
N GLU A 10 8.18 5.62 12.94
CA GLU A 10 9.06 4.64 13.58
C GLU A 10 8.28 3.59 14.39
N HIS A 11 7.25 4.02 15.13
CA HIS A 11 6.35 3.11 15.85
C HIS A 11 5.72 2.08 14.89
N TRP A 12 5.32 2.50 13.70
CA TRP A 12 4.77 1.59 12.69
C TRP A 12 5.86 0.72 12.07
N ARG A 13 7.03 1.27 11.72
CA ARG A 13 8.15 0.48 11.18
C ARG A 13 8.58 -0.65 12.10
N ALA A 14 8.52 -0.45 13.42
CA ALA A 14 8.81 -1.49 14.42
C ALA A 14 7.87 -2.72 14.32
N LYS A 15 6.70 -2.59 13.70
CA LYS A 15 5.75 -3.70 13.45
C LYS A 15 6.08 -4.48 12.17
N GLY A 16 7.21 -4.18 11.52
CA GLY A 16 7.69 -4.88 10.34
C GLY A 16 6.94 -4.50 9.05
N PRO A 17 6.84 -5.42 8.08
CA PRO A 17 6.30 -5.13 6.74
C PRO A 17 4.88 -4.54 6.72
N VAL A 18 4.02 -4.99 7.64
CA VAL A 18 2.65 -4.46 7.75
C VAL A 18 2.66 -2.98 8.15
N GLY A 19 3.56 -2.58 9.04
CA GLY A 19 3.66 -1.19 9.47
C GLY A 19 4.28 -0.27 8.42
N LYS A 20 5.24 -0.76 7.64
CA LYS A 20 5.71 -0.03 6.44
C LYS A 20 4.56 0.19 5.44
N LEU A 21 3.77 -0.85 5.18
CA LEU A 21 2.60 -0.74 4.30
C LEU A 21 1.56 0.25 4.86
N HIS A 22 1.31 0.25 6.18
CA HIS A 22 0.46 1.24 6.84
C HIS A 22 0.94 2.67 6.55
N ASN A 23 2.25 2.92 6.72
CA ASN A 23 2.85 4.23 6.45
C ASN A 23 2.70 4.65 4.99
N ILE A 24 2.89 3.73 4.03
CA ILE A 24 2.67 3.98 2.60
C ILE A 24 1.20 4.34 2.33
N ALA A 25 0.26 3.53 2.81
CA ALA A 25 -1.17 3.77 2.60
C ALA A 25 -1.62 5.10 3.20
N LYS A 26 -1.15 5.41 4.41
CA LYS A 26 -1.38 6.70 5.08
C LYS A 26 -0.77 7.86 4.28
N PHE A 27 0.43 7.70 3.73
CA PHE A 27 1.08 8.73 2.93
C PHE A 27 0.29 9.06 1.65
N ILE A 28 -0.14 8.04 0.91
CA ILE A 28 -0.90 8.18 -0.34
C ILE A 28 -2.25 8.84 -0.05
N ARG A 29 -2.97 8.37 0.99
CA ARG A 29 -4.30 8.88 1.34
C ARG A 29 -4.30 10.18 2.14
N ALA A 30 -3.14 10.70 2.52
CA ALA A 30 -3.03 11.92 3.32
C ALA A 30 -3.55 13.18 2.60
N SER A 31 -3.60 13.18 1.26
CA SER A 31 -4.17 14.28 0.48
C SER A 31 -4.76 13.79 -0.84
N LEU A 32 -5.78 14.50 -1.33
CA LEU A 32 -6.41 14.24 -2.63
C LEU A 32 -5.37 14.24 -3.75
N GLN A 33 -4.45 15.21 -3.74
CA GLN A 33 -3.36 15.30 -4.72
C GLN A 33 -2.51 14.02 -4.81
N ARG A 34 -2.24 13.35 -3.68
CA ARG A 34 -1.42 12.13 -3.66
C ARG A 34 -2.23 10.91 -4.10
N THR A 35 -3.50 10.83 -3.72
CA THR A 35 -4.43 9.82 -4.21
C THR A 35 -4.57 9.90 -5.73
N GLU A 36 -4.87 11.09 -6.26
CA GLU A 36 -5.02 11.34 -7.70
C GLU A 36 -3.71 11.06 -8.45
N ALA A 37 -2.55 11.43 -7.89
CA ALA A 37 -1.26 11.12 -8.48
C ALA A 37 -1.02 9.61 -8.59
N PHE A 38 -1.37 8.85 -7.56
CA PHE A 38 -1.26 7.38 -7.60
C PHE A 38 -2.23 6.76 -8.62
N GLU A 39 -3.45 7.26 -8.73
CA GLU A 39 -4.44 6.79 -9.71
C GLU A 39 -4.05 7.13 -11.16
N ALA A 40 -3.49 8.32 -11.39
CA ALA A 40 -2.94 8.68 -12.69
C ALA A 40 -1.77 7.77 -13.07
N HIS A 41 -0.85 7.54 -12.12
CA HIS A 41 0.28 6.62 -12.30
C HIS A 41 -0.16 5.20 -12.63
N ALA A 42 -1.17 4.67 -11.93
CA ALA A 42 -1.71 3.34 -12.19
C ALA A 42 -2.33 3.23 -13.59
N ARG A 43 -3.06 4.27 -14.05
CA ARG A 43 -3.61 4.35 -15.41
C ARG A 43 -2.53 4.33 -16.47
N GLU A 44 -1.52 5.19 -16.32
CA GLU A 44 -0.40 5.28 -17.26
C GLU A 44 0.36 3.95 -17.37
N GLN A 45 0.53 3.25 -16.24
CA GLN A 45 1.17 1.94 -16.23
C GLN A 45 0.34 0.87 -16.96
N GLU A 46 -0.98 0.83 -16.74
CA GLU A 46 -1.86 -0.11 -17.45
C GLU A 46 -1.88 0.16 -18.96
N GLU A 47 -1.96 1.44 -19.36
CA GLU A 47 -1.88 1.85 -20.76
C GLU A 47 -0.53 1.48 -21.41
N ALA A 48 0.57 1.45 -20.66
CA ALA A 48 1.86 0.97 -21.16
C ALA A 48 1.93 -0.57 -21.27
N GLU A 49 1.12 -1.28 -20.48
CA GLU A 49 1.05 -2.75 -20.43
C GLU A 49 -0.11 -3.32 -21.27
N VAL A 50 -0.39 -2.72 -22.45
CA VAL A 50 -1.49 -3.06 -23.40
C VAL A 50 -1.66 -4.56 -23.68
N TYR A 51 -0.61 -5.36 -23.56
CA TYR A 51 -0.65 -6.80 -23.82
C TYR A 51 -1.35 -7.62 -22.72
N LYS A 52 -1.75 -7.02 -21.59
CA LYS A 52 -2.45 -7.66 -20.46
C LYS A 52 -3.99 -7.70 -20.61
N LEU A 53 -4.51 -7.82 -21.82
CA LEU A 53 -5.95 -7.89 -22.12
C LEU A 53 -6.75 -9.00 -21.39
N ALA A 54 -6.07 -9.96 -20.74
CA ALA A 54 -6.70 -11.08 -20.05
C ALA A 54 -6.78 -10.92 -18.51
N GLU A 55 -6.12 -9.92 -17.91
CA GLU A 55 -6.18 -9.67 -16.47
C GLU A 55 -7.29 -8.66 -16.15
N GLU A 56 -8.01 -8.86 -15.06
CA GLU A 56 -8.97 -7.86 -14.58
C GLU A 56 -8.21 -6.57 -14.23
N SER A 57 -8.65 -5.44 -14.78
CA SER A 57 -8.05 -4.13 -14.50
C SER A 57 -8.11 -3.84 -13.00
N THR A 58 -6.98 -3.47 -12.41
CA THR A 58 -6.92 -3.04 -11.01
C THR A 58 -6.87 -1.52 -10.87
N VAL A 59 -6.96 -0.78 -11.98
CA VAL A 59 -6.72 0.67 -12.02
C VAL A 59 -7.71 1.44 -11.14
N GLU A 60 -8.98 1.09 -11.18
CA GLU A 60 -10.03 1.74 -10.38
C GLU A 60 -9.95 1.40 -8.89
N LEU A 61 -9.10 0.44 -8.49
CA LEU A 61 -8.94 0.07 -7.10
C LEU A 61 -8.08 1.10 -6.35
N GLU A 62 -8.69 1.83 -5.42
CA GLU A 62 -7.95 2.71 -4.50
C GLU A 62 -7.05 1.91 -3.54
N ILE A 63 -6.03 2.54 -2.95
CA ILE A 63 -5.34 1.95 -1.79
C ILE A 63 -6.26 1.98 -0.58
N ILE A 64 -6.34 0.86 0.14
CA ILE A 64 -7.08 0.77 1.40
C ILE A 64 -6.11 1.10 2.54
N GLN A 65 -6.45 2.06 3.39
CA GLN A 65 -5.77 2.28 4.66
C GLN A 65 -6.50 1.52 5.76
N ASP A 66 -5.75 0.78 6.57
CA ASP A 66 -6.31 0.00 7.66
C ASP A 66 -6.73 0.88 8.85
N ASN A 67 -7.65 0.34 9.65
CA ASN A 67 -7.87 0.78 11.01
C ASN A 67 -6.95 -0.06 11.92
N SER A 68 -6.00 0.61 12.57
CA SER A 68 -4.95 0.02 13.42
C SER A 68 -5.45 -0.93 14.52
N THR A 69 -6.73 -0.87 14.86
CA THR A 69 -7.36 -1.68 15.92
C THR A 69 -8.09 -2.92 15.39
N ARG A 70 -8.19 -3.11 14.06
CA ARG A 70 -9.03 -4.16 13.45
C ARG A 70 -8.28 -4.95 12.37
N TRP A 71 -8.03 -6.22 12.67
CA TRP A 71 -7.34 -7.15 11.77
C TRP A 71 -8.04 -7.30 10.40
N ASN A 72 -9.38 -7.19 10.33
CA ASN A 72 -10.12 -7.22 9.06
C ASN A 72 -9.67 -6.12 8.10
N SER A 73 -9.49 -4.89 8.61
CA SER A 73 -9.03 -3.78 7.77
C SER A 73 -7.57 -3.90 7.40
N THR A 74 -6.73 -4.48 8.27
CA THR A 74 -5.34 -4.82 7.94
C THR A 74 -5.27 -5.87 6.84
N TYR A 75 -6.11 -6.91 6.89
CA TYR A 75 -6.23 -7.90 5.82
C TYR A 75 -6.60 -7.23 4.49
N MET A 76 -7.64 -6.40 4.48
CA MET A 76 -8.09 -5.69 3.26
C MET A 76 -7.03 -4.76 2.69
N MET A 77 -6.26 -4.06 3.54
CA MET A 77 -5.11 -3.26 3.10
C MET A 77 -4.04 -4.12 2.43
N ILE A 78 -3.68 -5.27 3.03
CA ILE A 78 -2.69 -6.18 2.47
C ILE A 78 -3.17 -6.78 1.15
N GLU A 79 -4.41 -7.27 1.10
CA GLU A 79 -5.05 -7.81 -0.11
C GLU A 79 -4.94 -6.82 -1.27
N ARG A 80 -5.35 -5.56 -1.02
CA ARG A 80 -5.31 -4.48 -2.01
C ARG A 80 -3.88 -4.14 -2.43
N ALA A 81 -2.95 -4.08 -1.49
CA ALA A 81 -1.55 -3.77 -1.78
C ALA A 81 -0.88 -4.85 -2.63
N LEU A 82 -1.26 -6.12 -2.46
CA LEU A 82 -0.75 -7.22 -3.27
C LEU A 82 -1.29 -7.17 -4.70
N LEU A 83 -2.57 -6.82 -4.89
CA LEU A 83 -3.14 -6.58 -6.22
C LEU A 83 -2.46 -5.42 -6.94
N LYS A 84 -2.11 -4.35 -6.21
CA LYS A 84 -1.47 -3.15 -6.75
C LYS A 84 0.04 -3.11 -6.52
N GLN A 85 0.68 -4.27 -6.38
CA GLN A 85 2.09 -4.35 -5.99
C GLN A 85 2.99 -3.71 -7.05
N SER A 86 2.67 -3.86 -8.33
CA SER A 86 3.48 -3.31 -9.43
C SER A 86 3.46 -1.78 -9.41
N GLU A 87 2.26 -1.22 -9.32
CA GLU A 87 1.94 0.20 -9.28
C GLU A 87 2.51 0.86 -8.03
N LEU A 88 2.41 0.20 -6.87
CA LEU A 88 3.02 0.70 -5.64
C LEU A 88 4.55 0.76 -5.75
N ASN A 89 5.19 -0.26 -6.32
CA ASN A 89 6.65 -0.27 -6.46
C ASN A 89 7.14 0.78 -7.46
N SER A 90 6.47 0.94 -8.60
CA SER A 90 6.83 1.94 -9.61
C SER A 90 6.59 3.37 -9.10
N PHE A 91 5.43 3.62 -8.48
CA PHE A 91 5.08 4.93 -7.92
C PHE A 91 6.02 5.38 -6.80
N ILE A 92 6.31 4.48 -5.83
CA ILE A 92 7.23 4.81 -4.73
C ILE A 92 8.65 5.05 -5.25
N LYS A 93 9.08 4.32 -6.28
CA LYS A 93 10.37 4.55 -6.93
C LYS A 93 10.43 5.94 -7.57
N GLU A 94 9.39 6.35 -8.27
CA GLU A 94 9.29 7.69 -8.87
C GLU A 94 9.32 8.80 -7.81
N LEU A 95 8.53 8.66 -6.74
CA LEU A 95 8.56 9.59 -5.61
C LEU A 95 9.92 9.63 -4.90
N GLY A 96 10.70 8.55 -4.95
CA GLY A 96 12.07 8.52 -4.44
C GLY A 96 13.04 9.40 -5.24
N LEU A 97 12.73 9.64 -6.52
CA LEU A 97 13.52 10.48 -7.44
C LEU A 97 13.10 11.97 -7.38
N GLU A 98 11.98 12.28 -6.72
CA GLU A 98 11.48 13.65 -6.61
C GLU A 98 12.45 14.57 -5.85
N ALA A 99 12.72 15.74 -6.42
CA ALA A 99 13.65 16.71 -5.82
C ALA A 99 13.06 17.38 -4.57
N VAL A 100 11.72 17.47 -4.49
CA VAL A 100 11.01 18.16 -3.41
C VAL A 100 10.83 17.23 -2.20
N ALA A 101 11.50 17.54 -1.09
CA ALA A 101 11.48 16.73 0.13
C ALA A 101 10.06 16.46 0.69
N SER A 102 9.11 17.40 0.53
CA SER A 102 7.71 17.22 0.97
C SER A 102 6.88 16.27 0.09
N LYS A 103 7.37 15.96 -1.12
CA LYS A 103 6.77 15.01 -2.05
C LYS A 103 7.47 13.65 -2.03
N LYS A 104 8.66 13.55 -1.42
CA LYS A 104 9.38 12.28 -1.31
C LYS A 104 8.56 11.27 -0.52
N ALA A 105 8.50 10.05 -1.05
CA ALA A 105 8.03 8.92 -0.28
C ALA A 105 8.98 8.70 0.91
N PRO A 106 8.47 8.23 2.07
CA PRO A 106 9.32 7.83 3.17
C PRO A 106 10.25 6.68 2.72
N THR A 107 11.52 6.98 2.45
CA THR A 107 12.48 6.01 1.89
C THR A 107 12.69 4.80 2.81
N ALA A 108 12.50 4.97 4.12
CA ALA A 108 12.56 3.89 5.10
C ALA A 108 11.36 2.92 5.06
N ASP A 109 10.25 3.32 4.43
CA ASP A 109 9.03 2.51 4.32
C ASP A 109 8.94 1.74 3.00
N VAL A 110 9.93 1.87 2.11
CA VAL A 110 10.00 1.10 0.86
C VAL A 110 9.99 -0.40 1.18
N LEU A 111 9.01 -1.10 0.60
CA LEU A 111 8.83 -2.55 0.77
C LEU A 111 9.77 -3.30 -0.16
N ILE A 112 10.71 -4.05 0.43
CA ILE A 112 11.63 -4.91 -0.35
C ILE A 112 10.99 -6.27 -0.65
N SER A 113 11.64 -7.08 -1.49
CA SER A 113 11.12 -8.40 -1.91
C SER A 113 10.71 -9.30 -0.72
N ASP A 114 11.50 -9.30 0.36
CA ASP A 114 11.19 -10.10 1.55
C ASP A 114 10.01 -9.55 2.34
N ASP A 115 9.83 -8.22 2.38
CA ASP A 115 8.64 -7.59 2.97
C ASP A 115 7.37 -8.07 2.25
N TRP A 116 7.38 -8.08 0.91
CA TRP A 116 6.28 -8.59 0.10
C TRP A 116 6.01 -10.09 0.32
N LYS A 117 7.03 -10.90 0.57
CA LYS A 117 6.84 -12.33 0.93
C LYS A 117 6.15 -12.47 2.28
N VAL A 118 6.52 -11.65 3.26
CA VAL A 118 5.86 -11.65 4.58
C VAL A 118 4.40 -11.22 4.46
N LEU A 119 4.12 -10.16 3.70
CA LEU A 119 2.74 -9.70 3.46
C LEU A 119 1.86 -10.80 2.83
N ARG A 120 2.38 -11.53 1.82
CA ARG A 120 1.68 -12.69 1.23
C ARG A 120 1.40 -13.79 2.25
N ARG A 121 2.36 -14.10 3.14
CA ARG A 121 2.16 -15.09 4.21
C ARG A 121 1.06 -14.66 5.18
N ILE A 122 1.06 -13.40 5.60
CA ILE A 122 0.04 -12.85 6.50
C ILE A 122 -1.33 -12.92 5.83
N ARG A 123 -1.44 -12.46 4.59
CA ARG A 123 -2.67 -12.54 3.79
C ARG A 123 -3.21 -13.97 3.74
N HIS A 124 -2.36 -14.96 3.45
CA HIS A 124 -2.76 -16.36 3.37
C HIS A 124 -3.27 -16.92 4.71
N VAL A 125 -2.68 -16.52 5.84
CA VAL A 125 -3.15 -16.94 7.17
C VAL A 125 -4.49 -16.29 7.53
N LEU A 126 -4.70 -15.02 7.15
CA LEU A 126 -5.89 -14.26 7.51
C LEU A 126 -7.10 -14.53 6.61
N GLU A 127 -6.89 -14.90 5.33
CA GLU A 127 -7.93 -15.16 4.34
C GLU A 127 -9.06 -16.10 4.83
N PRO A 128 -8.78 -17.32 5.36
CA PRO A 128 -9.86 -18.20 5.82
C PRO A 128 -10.64 -17.60 6.98
N ILE A 129 -9.96 -16.89 7.89
CA ILE A 129 -10.58 -16.25 9.06
C ILE A 129 -11.49 -15.10 8.59
N TYR A 130 -11.04 -14.33 7.60
CA TYR A 130 -11.82 -13.24 6.99
C TYR A 130 -13.11 -13.78 6.38
N HIS A 131 -13.01 -14.81 5.54
CA HIS A 131 -14.20 -15.40 4.91
C HIS A 131 -15.16 -16.01 5.93
N MET A 132 -14.68 -16.68 6.97
CA MET A 132 -15.55 -17.19 8.04
C MET A 132 -16.27 -16.05 8.76
N THR A 133 -15.56 -14.99 9.10
CA THR A 133 -16.14 -13.81 9.77
C THR A 133 -17.24 -13.17 8.93
N MET A 134 -16.99 -12.97 7.63
CA MET A 134 -17.96 -12.35 6.71
C MET A 134 -19.21 -13.20 6.48
N ARG A 135 -19.13 -14.53 6.67
CA ARG A 135 -20.31 -15.43 6.56
C ARG A 135 -21.22 -15.37 7.79
N THR A 136 -20.75 -14.78 8.89
CA THR A 136 -21.46 -14.74 10.18
C THR A 136 -21.93 -13.35 10.58
N GLN A 137 -21.70 -12.34 9.74
CA GLN A 137 -22.21 -10.97 9.89
C GLN A 137 -23.53 -10.83 9.15
#